data_AF-A0AAC8YXK9-F1
#
_entry.id   AF-A0AAC8YXK9-F1
#
_cell.length_a   1.000
_cell.length_b   1.000
_cell.length_c   1.000
_cell.angle_alpha   90.00
_cell.angle_beta   90.00
_cell.angle_gamma   90.00
#
_symmetry.space_group_name_H-M   'P 1'
#
loop_
_entity.id
_entity.type
_entity.pdbx_description
1 polymer ?
#
loop_
_entity_poly.entity_id
_entity_poly.type
_entity_poly.pdbx_seq_one_letter_code
_entity_poly.pdbx_strand_id
1 'polypeptide(L)' 'MAPTQYGWFLHTMTPPPEAQRRLPKELPPILAFGRDNGCDYVLLDSDGPTEDLLPTFPW' A
#
# COMPACT_ATOMS: atom_id res chain seq x y z
N MET A 1 -14.49 14.92 3.42
CA MET A 1 -14.49 13.46 3.64
C MET A 1 -14.15 13.23 5.11
N ALA A 2 -14.89 12.39 5.83
CA ALA A 2 -14.54 12.06 7.20
C ALA A 2 -13.28 11.18 7.21
N PRO A 3 -12.29 11.42 8.08
CA PRO A 3 -11.12 10.56 8.17
C PRO A 3 -11.56 9.15 8.56
N THR A 4 -11.06 8.13 7.87
CA THR A 4 -11.20 6.76 8.32
C THR A 4 -10.28 6.59 9.52
N GLN A 5 -10.85 6.28 10.69
CA GLN A 5 -10.11 6.04 11.94
C GLN A 5 -9.21 4.80 11.91
N TYR A 6 -9.12 4.12 10.77
CA TYR A 6 -8.50 2.82 10.62
C TYR A 6 -7.64 2.83 9.36
N GLY A 7 -6.44 2.24 9.48
CA GLY A 7 -5.61 1.86 8.35
C GLY A 7 -6.14 0.62 7.61
N TRP A 8 -5.40 0.19 6.59
CA TRP A 8 -5.75 -0.96 5.75
C TRP A 8 -4.62 -1.97 5.66
N PHE A 9 -4.93 -3.24 5.89
CA PHE A 9 -4.06 -4.35 5.50
C PHE A 9 -4.39 -4.78 4.07
N LEU A 10 -3.37 -4.79 3.22
CA LEU A 10 -3.47 -5.19 1.83
C LEU A 10 -2.62 -6.43 1.61
N HIS A 11 -3.22 -7.49 1.07
CA HIS A 11 -2.46 -8.67 0.71
C HIS A 11 -1.55 -8.37 -0.49
N THR A 12 -0.29 -8.80 -0.44
CA THR A 12 0.71 -8.65 -1.51
C THR A 12 0.48 -9.54 -2.73
N MET A 13 -0.65 -10.26 -2.80
CA MET A 13 -1.01 -11.07 -3.95
C MET A 13 -1.10 -10.24 -5.23
N THR A 14 -0.70 -10.83 -6.35
CA THR A 14 -0.89 -10.21 -7.67
C THR A 14 -2.38 -10.06 -7.93
N PRO A 15 -2.91 -8.82 -8.04
CA PRO A 15 -4.32 -8.63 -8.34
C PRO A 15 -4.63 -9.11 -9.76
N PRO A 16 -5.85 -9.61 -10.02
CA PRO A 16 -6.24 -9.95 -11.38
C PRO A 16 -6.18 -8.70 -12.29
N PRO A 17 -5.96 -8.86 -13.61
CA PRO A 17 -5.75 -7.73 -14.54
C PRO A 17 -6.89 -6.70 -14.55
N GLU A 18 -8.11 -7.12 -14.26
CA GLU A 18 -9.27 -6.23 -14.14
C GLU A 18 -9.23 -5.38 -12.87
N ALA A 19 -8.78 -5.96 -11.75
CA ALA A 19 -8.60 -5.24 -10.50
C ALA A 19 -7.42 -4.26 -10.59
N GLN A 20 -6.30 -4.67 -11.21
CA GLN A 20 -5.14 -3.80 -11.44
C GLN A 20 -5.50 -2.49 -12.14
N ARG A 21 -6.42 -2.52 -13.11
CA ARG A 21 -6.91 -1.31 -13.82
C ARG A 21 -7.71 -0.35 -12.94
N ARG A 22 -8.22 -0.81 -11.80
CA ARG A 22 -9.02 -0.03 -10.84
C ARG A 22 -8.20 0.46 -9.65
N LEU A 23 -6.98 -0.03 -9.48
CA LEU A 23 -6.09 0.39 -8.40
C LEU A 23 -5.39 1.71 -8.76
N PRO A 24 -5.04 2.54 -7.76
CA PRO A 24 -4.08 3.62 -7.94
C PRO A 24 -2.78 3.07 -8.54
N LYS A 25 -2.13 3.83 -9.42
CA LYS A 25 -0.95 3.36 -10.17
C LYS A 25 0.24 3.05 -9.26
N GLU A 26 0.24 3.66 -8.08
CA GLU A 26 1.25 3.57 -7.02
C GLU A 26 1.09 2.29 -6.20
N LEU A 27 -0.11 1.70 -6.15
CA LEU A 27 -0.36 0.54 -5.30
C LEU A 27 0.27 -0.75 -5.82
N PRO A 28 0.19 -1.10 -7.13
CA PRO A 28 0.87 -2.27 -7.68
C PRO A 28 2.38 -2.35 -7.38
N PRO A 29 3.19 -1.29 -7.54
CA PRO A 29 4.62 -1.37 -7.20
C PRO A 29 4.86 -1.55 -5.69
N ILE A 30 4.03 -0.97 -4.81
CA ILE A 30 4.13 -1.19 -3.35
C ILE A 30 3.85 -2.65 -3.00
N LEU A 31 2.77 -3.23 -3.55
CA LEU A 31 2.42 -4.64 -3.31
C LEU A 31 3.48 -5.59 -3.88
N ALA A 32 4.05 -5.26 -5.05
CA ALA A 32 5.15 -6.01 -5.64
C ALA A 32 6.39 -5.98 -4.75
N PHE A 33 6.78 -4.79 -4.27
CA PHE A 33 7.91 -4.65 -3.35
C PHE A 33 7.72 -5.49 -2.07
N GLY A 34 6.54 -5.46 -1.46
CA GLY A 34 6.24 -6.31 -0.30
C GLY A 34 6.41 -7.80 -0.62
N ARG A 35 5.86 -8.27 -1.75
CA ARG A 35 5.98 -9.66 -2.19
C ARG A 35 7.43 -10.07 -2.46
N ASP A 36 8.21 -9.22 -3.12
CA ASP A 36 9.61 -9.49 -3.47
C ASP A 36 10.49 -9.59 -2.21
N ASN A 37 10.05 -9.02 -1.08
CA ASN A 37 10.69 -9.15 0.24
C ASN A 37 10.08 -10.26 1.12
N GLY A 38 9.16 -11.07 0.59
CA GLY A 38 8.53 -12.17 1.32
C GLY A 38 7.44 -11.75 2.31
N CYS A 39 6.89 -10.54 2.18
CA CYS A 39 5.77 -10.08 3.01
C CYS A 39 4.44 -10.61 2.46
N ASP A 40 3.56 -11.10 3.34
CA ASP A 40 2.19 -11.47 2.98
C ASP A 40 1.24 -10.26 2.88
N TYR A 41 1.53 -9.22 3.66
CA TYR A 41 0.70 -8.01 3.77
C TYR A 41 1.52 -6.72 3.77
N VAL A 42 0.88 -5.65 3.30
CA VAL A 42 1.30 -4.25 3.47
C VAL A 42 0.25 -3.56 4.35
N LEU A 43 0.71 -2.85 5.38
CA LEU A 43 -0.15 -1.98 6.20
C LEU A 43 -0.04 -0.54 5.69
N LEU A 44 -1.18 0.03 5.31
CA LEU A 44 -1.33 1.48 5.12
C LEU A 44 -1.93 2.06 6.39
N ASP A 45 -1.09 2.70 7.20
CA ASP A 45 -1.52 3.30 8.45
C ASP A 45 -2.16 4.68 8.21
N SER A 46 -3.29 4.95 8.86
CA SER A 46 -4.03 6.22 8.72
C SER A 46 -3.51 7.33 9.62
N ASP A 47 -2.94 6.96 10.75
CA ASP A 47 -2.47 7.85 11.82
C ASP A 47 -1.05 7.50 12.29
N GLY A 48 -0.37 6.62 11.54
CA GLY A 48 1.03 6.30 11.77
C GLY A 48 1.94 7.52 11.70
N PRO A 49 2.96 7.62 12.57
CA PRO A 49 3.92 8.71 12.50
C PRO A 49 4.73 8.63 11.20
N THR A 50 5.17 9.79 10.71
CA THR A 50 6.16 9.85 9.63
C THR A 50 7.52 9.35 10.14
N GLU A 51 8.18 8.51 9.36
CA GLU A 51 9.53 8.00 9.64
C GLU A 51 10.51 8.57 8.62
N ASP A 52 11.47 9.39 9.08
CA ASP A 52 12.41 10.11 8.22
C ASP A 52 13.33 9.18 7.42
N LEU A 53 13.50 7.94 7.88
CA LEU A 53 14.29 6.92 7.18
C LEU A 53 13.58 6.32 5.96
N LEU A 54 12.27 6.55 5.79
CA LEU A 54 11.49 6.04 4.68
C LEU A 54 11.34 7.09 3.57
N PRO A 55 11.37 6.67 2.28
CA PRO A 55 11.14 7.59 1.19
C PRO A 55 9.74 8.20 1.26
N THR A 56 9.66 9.53 1.23
CA THR A 56 8.41 10.26 1.06
C THR A 56 8.12 10.42 -0.43
N PHE A 57 6.93 9.99 -0.84
CA PHE A 57 6.48 10.15 -2.21
C PHE A 57 5.53 11.37 -2.27
N PRO A 58 5.88 12.44 -3.01
CA PRO A 58 5.06 13.64 -3.12
C PRO A 58 3.91 13.34 -4.08
N TRP A 59 2.75 13.01 -3.54
CA TRP A 59 1.49 13.25 -4.22
C TRP A 59 0.88 14.55 -3.70
#